data_AF-A0A429FWI7-F1
#
_entry.id   AF-A0A429FWI7-F1
#
_cell.length_a   1.000
_cell.length_b   1.000
_cell.length_c   1.000
_cell.angle_alpha   90.00
_cell.angle_beta   90.00
_cell.angle_gamma   90.00
#
_symmetry.space_group_name_H-M   'P 1'
#
loop_
_entity.id
_entity.type
_entity.pdbx_description
1 polymer ?
#
loop_
_entity_poly.entity_id
_entity_poly.type
_entity_poly.pdbx_seq_one_letter_code
_entity_poly.pdbx_strand_id
1 'polypeptide(L)'
;MTIPAKFGDVDQERILTEIADQLKFLLPPGWDYVQIKHNAIGEYRETAAIVQSVAETLTPWTPPEVISDLFAELRAGAANPVGGTWLSAVFEMRHPGSFRVNFNGTAEPEFRNPPPAEAFADELRRFPRAAENVPDWLRLRADEAGDAS
;
A
#
# COMPACT_ATOMS: atom_id res chain seq x y z
N MET A 1 16.84 -18.20 -12.53
CA MET A 1 16.02 -19.22 -11.84
C MET A 1 15.60 -18.62 -10.51
N THR A 2 14.31 -18.26 -10.36
CA THR A 2 13.76 -17.78 -9.07
C THR A 2 12.29 -18.23 -9.01
N ILE A 3 11.93 -18.99 -7.98
CA ILE A 3 10.60 -19.58 -7.72
C ILE A 3 10.33 -19.38 -6.20
N PRO A 4 9.08 -19.20 -5.70
CA PRO A 4 8.09 -18.14 -5.95
C PRO A 4 7.52 -17.56 -4.61
N ALA A 5 6.66 -16.54 -4.69
CA ALA A 5 5.56 -16.39 -3.74
C ALA A 5 4.27 -16.31 -4.56
N LYS A 6 3.57 -17.45 -4.70
CA LYS A 6 2.26 -17.54 -5.37
C LYS A 6 1.17 -17.71 -4.30
N PHE A 7 0.76 -16.61 -3.67
CA PHE A 7 -0.66 -16.33 -3.55
C PHE A 7 -1.03 -15.45 -4.76
N GLY A 8 -2.16 -15.79 -5.38
CA GLY A 8 -2.27 -15.86 -6.84
C GLY A 8 -2.12 -14.53 -7.55
N ASP A 9 -1.22 -14.48 -8.52
CA ASP A 9 -1.14 -13.44 -9.57
C ASP A 9 -2.54 -13.01 -10.05
N VAL A 10 -3.47 -13.97 -10.12
CA VAL A 10 -4.88 -13.79 -10.49
C VAL A 10 -5.69 -12.96 -9.48
N ASP A 11 -5.56 -13.18 -8.17
CA ASP A 11 -6.30 -12.39 -7.16
C ASP A 11 -5.72 -10.98 -7.03
N GLN A 12 -4.39 -10.87 -7.12
CA GLN A 12 -3.71 -9.59 -7.18
C GLN A 12 -4.15 -8.79 -8.41
N GLU A 13 -4.10 -9.41 -9.59
CA GLU A 13 -4.53 -8.79 -10.85
C GLU A 13 -6.01 -8.41 -10.78
N ARG A 14 -6.89 -9.29 -10.26
CA ARG A 14 -8.31 -8.99 -10.05
C ARG A 14 -8.51 -7.73 -9.21
N ILE A 15 -7.87 -7.63 -8.05
CA ILE A 15 -8.01 -6.47 -7.16
C ILE A 15 -7.44 -5.20 -7.81
N LEU A 16 -6.30 -5.29 -8.50
CA LEU A 16 -5.71 -4.16 -9.22
C LEU A 16 -6.61 -3.67 -10.36
N THR A 17 -7.22 -4.59 -11.12
CA THR A 17 -8.22 -4.26 -12.14
C THR A 17 -9.46 -3.63 -11.52
N GLU A 18 -9.92 -4.14 -10.38
CA GLU A 18 -11.06 -3.56 -9.65
C GLU A 18 -10.76 -2.13 -9.17
N ILE A 19 -9.56 -1.87 -8.64
CA ILE A 19 -9.10 -0.51 -8.32
C ILE A 19 -9.14 0.37 -9.57
N ALA A 20 -8.55 -0.09 -10.68
CA ALA A 20 -8.53 0.67 -11.93
C ALA A 20 -9.95 0.99 -12.45
N ASP A 21 -10.86 0.02 -12.37
CA ASP A 21 -12.25 0.17 -12.81
C ASP A 21 -13.03 1.15 -11.94
N GLN A 22 -12.91 1.06 -10.61
CA GLN A 22 -13.52 2.03 -9.69
C GLN A 22 -13.00 3.45 -9.96
N LEU A 23 -11.69 3.61 -10.16
CA LEU A 23 -11.08 4.92 -10.40
C LEU A 23 -11.59 5.60 -11.68
N LYS A 24 -11.94 4.85 -12.73
CA LYS A 24 -12.53 5.43 -13.95
C LYS A 24 -13.81 6.22 -13.69
N PHE A 25 -14.58 5.84 -12.66
CA PHE A 25 -15.83 6.51 -12.28
C PHE A 25 -15.64 7.54 -11.16
N LEU A 26 -14.64 7.35 -10.29
CA LEU A 26 -14.40 8.20 -9.12
C LEU A 26 -13.51 9.41 -9.41
N LEU A 27 -12.66 9.32 -10.43
CA LEU A 27 -11.73 10.40 -10.75
C LEU A 27 -12.46 11.63 -11.30
N PRO A 28 -11.97 12.85 -11.00
CA PRO A 28 -12.56 14.08 -11.51
C PRO A 28 -12.60 14.12 -13.04
N PRO A 29 -13.60 14.79 -13.65
CA PRO A 29 -13.66 14.97 -15.09
C PRO A 29 -12.38 15.62 -15.65
N GLY A 30 -11.91 15.14 -16.81
CA GLY A 30 -10.72 15.67 -17.47
C GLY A 30 -9.40 15.23 -16.83
N TRP A 31 -9.38 14.15 -16.04
CA TRP A 31 -8.16 13.50 -15.58
C TRP A 31 -7.38 12.87 -16.76
N ASP A 32 -6.05 12.84 -16.66
CA ASP A 32 -5.14 12.16 -17.57
C ASP A 32 -4.25 11.13 -16.84
N TYR A 33 -3.83 11.47 -15.62
CA TYR A 33 -3.01 10.61 -14.78
C TYR A 33 -3.42 10.70 -13.31
N VAL A 34 -3.32 9.59 -12.59
CA VAL A 34 -3.42 9.55 -11.14
C VAL A 34 -2.26 8.75 -10.57
N GLN A 35 -1.69 9.24 -9.47
CA GLN A 35 -0.79 8.49 -8.60
C GLN A 35 -1.44 8.37 -7.22
N ILE A 36 -1.54 7.16 -6.71
CA ILE A 36 -2.04 6.84 -5.37
C ILE A 36 -0.90 6.22 -4.57
N LYS A 37 -0.63 6.78 -3.40
CA LYS A 37 0.27 6.20 -2.39
C LYS A 37 -0.59 5.64 -1.26
N HIS A 38 -0.45 4.36 -1.00
CA HIS A 38 -1.06 3.68 0.14
C HIS A 38 0.05 3.18 1.06
N ASN A 39 0.07 3.66 2.29
CA ASN A 39 1.00 3.20 3.32
C ASN A 39 0.21 2.47 4.41
N ALA A 40 0.76 1.37 4.93
CA ALA A 40 0.14 0.61 6.00
C ALA A 40 1.17 -0.01 6.94
N ILE A 41 0.86 0.01 8.23
CA ILE A 41 1.60 -0.63 9.32
C ILE A 41 0.60 -1.14 10.37
N GLY A 42 0.54 -2.46 10.58
CA GLY A 42 -0.52 -3.08 11.39
C GLY A 42 -1.92 -2.74 10.84
N GLU A 43 -2.81 -2.23 11.70
CA GLU A 43 -4.10 -1.62 11.35
C GLU A 43 -4.00 -0.19 10.78
N TYR A 44 -2.91 0.53 11.07
CA TYR A 44 -2.79 1.93 10.67
C TYR A 44 -2.54 2.03 9.16
N ARG A 45 -3.38 2.81 8.47
CA ARG A 45 -3.28 3.00 7.01
C ARG A 45 -3.54 4.43 6.60
N GLU A 46 -2.83 4.88 5.57
CA GLU A 46 -3.04 6.16 4.91
C GLU A 46 -3.09 5.97 3.39
N THR A 47 -4.12 6.53 2.76
CA THR A 47 -4.24 6.54 1.29
C THR A 47 -4.34 7.98 0.82
N ALA A 48 -3.46 8.37 -0.10
CA ALA A 48 -3.39 9.70 -0.66
C ALA A 48 -3.17 9.64 -2.17
N ALA A 49 -3.65 10.65 -2.89
CA ALA A 49 -3.46 10.70 -4.33
C ALA A 49 -3.14 12.10 -4.85
N ILE A 50 -2.52 12.13 -6.03
CA ILE A 50 -2.37 13.32 -6.87
C ILE A 50 -2.98 12.96 -8.22
N VAL A 51 -3.86 13.83 -8.71
CA VAL A 51 -4.47 13.71 -10.05
C VAL A 51 -3.91 14.81 -10.94
N GLN A 52 -3.48 14.42 -12.14
CA GLN A 52 -3.13 15.32 -13.23
C GLN A 52 -4.29 15.39 -14.21
N SER A 53 -4.74 16.58 -14.55
CA SER A 53 -5.72 16.80 -15.63
C SER A 53 -5.06 16.81 -17.01
N VAL A 54 -5.88 16.72 -18.07
CA VAL A 54 -5.45 16.93 -19.46
C VAL A 54 -4.85 18.32 -19.72
N ALA A 55 -5.12 19.29 -18.84
CA ALA A 55 -4.51 20.62 -18.84
C ALA A 55 -3.20 20.67 -18.01
N GLU A 56 -2.61 19.50 -17.73
CA GLU A 56 -1.36 19.31 -16.96
C GLU A 56 -1.40 19.84 -15.52
N THR A 57 -2.57 20.22 -15.01
CA THR A 57 -2.72 20.70 -13.63
C THR A 57 -2.70 19.54 -12.66
N LEU A 58 -1.81 19.59 -11.67
CA LEU A 58 -1.73 18.63 -10.55
C LEU A 58 -2.59 19.09 -9.38
N THR A 59 -3.42 18.21 -8.85
CA THR A 59 -4.30 18.51 -7.71
C THR A 59 -4.28 17.35 -6.72
N PRO A 60 -4.08 17.62 -5.40
CA PRO A 60 -4.27 16.62 -4.38
C PRO A 60 -5.71 16.08 -4.42
N TRP A 61 -5.84 14.76 -4.37
CA TRP A 61 -7.12 14.08 -4.34
C TRP A 61 -7.14 13.10 -3.18
N THR A 62 -8.29 12.98 -2.50
CA THR A 62 -8.47 12.04 -1.41
C THR A 62 -9.27 10.86 -1.94
N PRO A 63 -8.66 9.67 -2.10
CA PRO A 63 -9.38 8.50 -2.54
C PRO A 63 -10.50 8.12 -1.55
N PRO A 64 -11.69 7.73 -2.04
CA PRO A 64 -12.74 7.20 -1.17
C PRO A 64 -12.30 5.94 -0.44
N GLU A 65 -12.94 5.64 0.68
CA GLU A 65 -12.58 4.52 1.57
C GLU A 65 -12.52 3.17 0.85
N VAL A 66 -13.43 2.93 -0.11
CA VAL A 66 -13.43 1.70 -0.95
C VAL A 66 -12.09 1.44 -1.64
N ILE A 67 -11.36 2.48 -2.05
CA ILE A 67 -10.03 2.33 -2.65
C ILE A 67 -9.02 1.90 -1.59
N SER A 68 -9.09 2.49 -0.40
CA SER A 68 -8.24 2.10 0.73
C SER A 68 -8.48 0.66 1.17
N ASP A 69 -9.73 0.19 1.11
CA ASP A 69 -10.09 -1.17 1.51
C ASP A 69 -9.60 -2.20 0.49
N LEU A 70 -9.68 -1.89 -0.81
CA LEU A 70 -9.08 -2.73 -1.87
C LEU A 70 -7.56 -2.85 -1.71
N PHE A 71 -6.85 -1.77 -1.33
CA PHE A 71 -5.42 -1.87 -1.01
C PHE A 71 -5.16 -2.72 0.24
N ALA A 72 -6.03 -2.65 1.26
CA ALA A 72 -5.91 -3.49 2.44
C ALA A 72 -6.13 -4.99 2.12
N GLU A 73 -7.10 -5.31 1.25
CA GLU A 73 -7.31 -6.67 0.73
C GLU A 73 -6.09 -7.16 -0.06
N LEU A 74 -5.59 -6.32 -0.97
CA LEU A 74 -4.37 -6.59 -1.75
C LEU A 74 -3.17 -6.88 -0.85
N ARG A 75 -3.05 -6.13 0.25
CA ARG A 75 -1.98 -6.27 1.24
C ARG A 75 -2.08 -7.58 2.00
N ALA A 76 -3.28 -7.94 2.42
CA ALA A 76 -3.53 -9.20 3.12
C ALA A 76 -3.22 -10.41 2.22
N GLY A 77 -3.60 -10.34 0.94
CA GLY A 77 -3.30 -11.38 -0.05
C GLY A 77 -1.82 -11.53 -0.40
N ALA A 78 -1.02 -10.46 -0.29
CA ALA A 78 0.41 -10.48 -0.55
C ALA A 78 1.26 -11.04 0.61
N ALA A 79 0.65 -11.28 1.77
CA ALA A 79 1.35 -11.75 2.95
C ALA A 79 1.94 -13.15 2.76
N ASN A 80 3.22 -13.31 3.12
CA ASN A 80 3.88 -14.61 3.13
C ASN A 80 4.75 -14.78 4.39
N PRO A 81 5.00 -16.03 4.85
CA PRO A 81 5.73 -16.27 6.09
C PRO A 81 7.20 -15.85 6.09
N VAL A 82 7.79 -15.57 4.92
CA VAL A 82 9.22 -15.26 4.78
C VAL A 82 9.47 -13.76 4.89
N GLY A 83 8.72 -12.96 4.12
CA GLY A 83 8.89 -11.51 4.03
C GLY A 83 7.76 -10.70 4.65
N GLY A 84 6.73 -11.34 5.21
CA GLY A 84 5.50 -10.66 5.61
C GLY A 84 4.76 -10.12 4.39
N THR A 85 4.35 -8.85 4.45
CA THR A 85 3.70 -8.14 3.35
C THR A 85 4.40 -6.80 3.08
N TRP A 86 3.93 -6.08 2.06
CA TRP A 86 4.42 -4.76 1.74
C TRP A 86 3.87 -3.69 2.71
N LEU A 87 4.60 -2.59 2.85
CA LEU A 87 4.32 -1.48 3.78
C LEU A 87 3.91 -0.20 3.05
N SER A 88 4.29 -0.09 1.78
CA SER A 88 3.88 1.01 0.90
C SER A 88 3.59 0.47 -0.50
N ALA A 89 2.53 0.98 -1.12
CA ALA A 89 2.17 0.74 -2.51
C ALA A 89 2.01 2.08 -3.24
N VAL A 90 2.62 2.19 -4.42
CA VAL A 90 2.41 3.30 -5.35
C VAL A 90 1.71 2.75 -6.58
N PHE A 91 0.46 3.14 -6.76
CA PHE A 91 -0.35 2.79 -7.91
C PHE A 91 -0.46 3.98 -8.84
N GLU A 92 -0.20 3.77 -10.11
CA GLU A 92 -0.21 4.81 -11.13
C GLU A 92 -1.08 4.38 -12.30
N MET A 93 -2.00 5.23 -12.73
CA MET A 93 -2.88 4.96 -13.86
C MET A 93 -2.90 6.16 -14.80
N ARG A 94 -2.86 5.87 -16.11
CA ARG A 94 -3.04 6.84 -17.20
C ARG A 94 -4.27 6.51 -18.01
N HIS A 95 -4.97 7.53 -18.47
CA HIS A 95 -6.05 7.38 -19.46
C HIS A 95 -5.47 6.82 -20.78
N PRO A 96 -6.14 5.87 -21.48
CA PRO A 96 -7.48 5.33 -21.24
C PRO A 96 -7.54 4.06 -20.35
N GLY A 97 -6.49 3.72 -19.58
CA GLY A 97 -6.57 2.63 -18.61
C GLY A 97 -5.29 1.80 -18.40
N SER A 98 -4.13 2.27 -18.85
CA SER A 98 -2.87 1.61 -18.48
C SER A 98 -2.54 1.94 -17.02
N PHE A 99 -2.17 0.94 -16.25
CA PHE A 99 -1.75 1.14 -14.87
C PHE A 99 -0.52 0.31 -14.54
N ARG A 100 0.17 0.73 -13.47
CA ARG A 100 1.28 0.00 -12.86
C ARG A 100 1.22 0.16 -11.35
N VAL A 101 1.79 -0.81 -10.65
CA VAL A 101 1.89 -0.77 -9.20
C VAL A 101 3.31 -1.12 -8.77
N ASN A 102 3.81 -0.41 -7.76
CA ASN A 102 5.10 -0.62 -7.16
C ASN A 102 4.91 -0.84 -5.66
N PHE A 103 5.40 -1.97 -5.14
CA PHE A 103 5.33 -2.29 -3.72
C PHE A 103 6.69 -2.12 -3.06
N ASN A 104 6.69 -1.67 -1.81
CA ASN A 104 7.87 -1.61 -0.96
C ASN A 104 7.55 -2.25 0.39
N GLY A 105 8.28 -3.30 0.77
CA GLY A 105 8.14 -3.98 2.06
C GLY A 105 9.28 -3.74 3.04
N THR A 106 10.30 -2.96 2.67
CA THR A 106 11.56 -2.84 3.44
C THR A 106 11.85 -1.42 3.91
N ALA A 107 11.55 -0.40 3.11
CA ALA A 107 11.75 1.00 3.50
C ALA A 107 10.63 1.47 4.43
N GLU A 108 10.97 2.34 5.39
CA GLU A 108 10.00 2.99 6.28
C GLU A 108 9.08 3.88 5.43
N PRO A 109 7.74 3.66 5.46
CA PRO A 109 6.82 4.52 4.74
C PRO A 109 6.76 5.91 5.37
N GLU A 110 6.75 6.94 4.53
CA GLU A 110 6.49 8.31 4.97
C GLU A 110 4.99 8.50 5.21
N PHE A 111 4.57 8.40 6.46
CA PHE A 111 3.21 8.73 6.89
C PHE A 111 3.06 10.24 7.11
N ARG A 112 1.87 10.77 6.81
CA ARG A 112 1.52 12.17 7.08
C ARG A 112 1.35 12.42 8.57
N ASN A 113 0.72 11.48 9.27
CA ASN A 113 0.66 11.47 10.73
C ASN A 113 1.45 10.26 11.25
N PRO A 114 2.25 10.43 12.33
CA PRO A 114 3.01 9.33 12.88
C PRO A 114 2.07 8.20 13.34
N PRO A 115 2.29 6.94 12.92
CA PRO A 115 1.53 5.81 13.43
C PRO A 115 1.71 5.67 14.94
N PRO A 116 0.70 5.14 15.65
CA PRO A 116 0.84 4.86 17.07
C PRO A 116 1.84 3.70 17.28
N ALA A 117 2.51 3.67 18.44
CA ALA A 117 3.62 2.74 18.69
C ALA A 117 3.17 1.26 18.59
N GLU A 118 1.96 0.96 19.06
CA GLU A 118 1.36 -0.37 18.99
C GLU A 118 1.20 -0.89 17.55
N ALA A 119 1.12 -0.02 16.55
CA ALA A 119 0.95 -0.43 15.16
C ALA A 119 2.18 -1.18 14.62
N PHE A 120 3.39 -0.87 15.11
CA PHE A 120 4.62 -1.53 14.69
C PHE A 120 4.73 -2.96 15.25
N ALA A 121 4.33 -3.15 16.51
CA ALA A 121 4.23 -4.49 17.10
C ALA A 121 3.10 -5.30 16.45
N ASP A 122 1.96 -4.66 16.18
CA ASP A 122 0.83 -5.28 15.46
C ASP A 122 1.21 -5.75 14.05
N GLU A 123 2.04 -4.97 13.34
CA GLU A 123 2.57 -5.34 12.03
C GLU A 123 3.27 -6.70 12.07
N LEU A 124 4.22 -6.88 12.98
CA LEU A 124 5.01 -8.11 13.10
C LEU A 124 4.16 -9.29 13.56
N ARG A 125 3.13 -9.03 14.37
CA ARG A 125 2.17 -10.04 14.82
C ARG A 125 1.28 -10.55 13.70
N ARG A 126 0.84 -9.66 12.81
CA ARG A 126 -0.14 -9.97 11.74
C ARG A 126 0.51 -10.42 10.45
N PHE A 127 1.70 -9.90 10.17
CA PHE A 127 2.50 -10.24 9.01
C PHE A 127 3.89 -10.70 9.46
N PRO A 128 3.98 -11.92 10.05
CA PRO A 128 5.24 -12.45 10.50
C PRO A 128 6.26 -12.51 9.37
N ARG A 129 7.50 -12.13 9.68
CA ARG A 129 8.63 -12.15 8.76
C ARG A 129 9.74 -12.99 9.38
N ALA A 130 10.58 -13.62 8.56
CA ALA A 130 11.83 -14.18 9.05
C ALA A 130 12.67 -13.06 9.69
N ALA A 131 13.39 -13.35 10.78
CA ALA A 131 14.11 -12.32 11.54
C ALA A 131 15.08 -11.49 10.69
N GLU A 132 15.71 -12.12 9.69
CA GLU A 132 16.58 -11.51 8.68
C GLU A 132 15.87 -10.58 7.68
N ASN A 133 14.55 -10.75 7.52
CA ASN A 133 13.70 -9.95 6.62
C ASN A 133 12.91 -8.87 7.37
N VAL A 134 13.07 -8.76 8.68
CA VAL A 134 12.54 -7.63 9.46
C VAL A 134 13.51 -6.46 9.29
N PRO A 135 13.09 -5.31 8.71
CA PRO A 135 13.93 -4.13 8.63
C PRO A 135 14.32 -3.61 10.03
N ASP A 136 15.53 -3.09 10.16
CA ASP A 136 16.05 -2.64 11.46
C ASP A 136 15.19 -1.55 12.11
N TRP A 137 14.68 -0.60 11.31
CA TRP A 137 13.78 0.45 11.80
C TRP A 137 12.48 -0.13 12.36
N LEU A 138 11.93 -1.18 11.74
CA LEU A 138 10.67 -1.79 12.17
C LEU A 138 10.86 -2.53 13.49
N ARG A 139 12.00 -3.22 13.64
CA ARG A 139 12.39 -3.87 14.89
C ARG A 139 12.51 -2.86 16.02
N LEU A 140 13.25 -1.77 15.80
CA LEU A 140 13.44 -0.72 16.79
C LEU A 140 12.11 -0.09 17.25
N ARG A 141 11.23 0.25 16.31
CA ARG A 141 9.92 0.85 16.63
C ARG A 141 8.98 -0.12 17.37
N ALA A 142 9.05 -1.41 17.05
CA ALA A 142 8.26 -2.43 17.73
C ALA A 142 8.75 -2.67 19.17
N ASP A 143 10.06 -2.64 19.40
CA ASP A 143 10.66 -2.75 20.73
C ASP A 143 10.30 -1.53 21.60
N GLU A 144 10.37 -0.31 21.05
CA GLU A 144 9.93 0.93 21.72
C GLU A 144 8.47 0.86 22.20
N ALA A 145 7.59 0.19 21.44
CA ALA A 145 6.20 -0.01 21.83
C ALA A 145 6.04 -1.00 23.00
N GLY A 146 6.91 -2.00 23.08
CA GLY A 146 6.94 -2.98 24.16
C GLY A 146 7.43 -2.40 25.48
N ASP A 147 8.40 -1.47 25.44
CA ASP A 147 8.95 -0.81 26.63
C ASP A 147 8.02 0.29 27.20
N ALA A 148 7.13 0.84 26.37
CA ALA A 148 6.17 1.85 26.77
C ALA A 148 4.84 1.29 27.36
N SER A 149 4.70 -0.04 27.42
CA SER A 149 3.49 -0.76 27.87
C SER A 149 3.58 -1.28 29.31
#